data_AF-A0A846AS61-F1
#
_entry.id   AF-A0A846AS61-F1
#
_cell.length_a   1.000
_cell.length_b   1.000
_cell.length_c   1.000
_cell.angle_alpha   90.00
_cell.angle_beta   90.00
_cell.angle_gamma   90.00
#
_symmetry.space_group_name_H-M   'P 1'
#
loop_
_entity.id
_entity.type
_entity.pdbx_description
1 polymer ?
#
loop_
_entity_poly.entity_id
_entity_poly.type
_entity_poly.pdbx_seq_one_letter_code
_entity_poly.pdbx_strand_id
1 'polypeptide(L)'
;MTWEFYGLDERARKLVKQQLADAIEANLPAKETQILIKESHKMRQTVAYGLERFWGEQLRLEDKESAKANYWRNTWNELVAILKEGEVNLPQHQDVDAMADALWRISPENQQIALSILTQLCDSLVWWTQRYKSLVTNNNK
;
A
#
# COMPACT_ATOMS: atom_id res chain seq x y z
N MET A 1 -4.52 -18.19 23.00
CA MET A 1 -4.83 -16.97 22.23
C MET A 1 -4.14 -17.15 20.89
N THR A 2 -4.87 -17.67 19.91
CA THR A 2 -4.34 -17.84 18.55
C THR A 2 -4.11 -16.43 18.02
N TRP A 3 -2.86 -16.05 17.75
CA TRP A 3 -2.54 -14.79 17.09
C TRP A 3 -3.22 -14.79 15.71
N GLU A 4 -4.40 -14.20 15.61
CA GLU A 4 -4.96 -13.80 14.34
C GLU A 4 -4.14 -12.61 13.85
N PHE A 5 -3.02 -12.87 13.18
CA PHE A 5 -2.43 -11.90 12.27
C PHE A 5 -3.58 -11.39 11.39
N TYR A 6 -3.82 -10.08 11.32
CA TYR A 6 -4.91 -9.37 10.62
C TYR A 6 -5.11 -9.70 9.10
N GLY A 7 -4.90 -10.94 8.69
CA GLY A 7 -4.83 -11.39 7.31
C GLY A 7 -3.76 -10.69 6.48
N LEU A 8 -2.73 -10.08 7.08
CA LEU A 8 -1.81 -9.16 6.38
C LEU A 8 -1.21 -9.77 5.11
N ASP A 9 -0.80 -11.04 5.17
CA ASP A 9 -0.25 -11.75 4.01
C ASP A 9 -1.30 -11.96 2.91
N GLU A 10 -2.54 -12.34 3.28
CA GLU A 10 -3.62 -12.53 2.32
C GLU A 10 -4.06 -11.20 1.69
N ARG A 11 -4.16 -10.13 2.50
CA ARG A 11 -4.49 -8.76 2.05
C ARG A 11 -3.43 -8.23 1.11
N ALA A 12 -2.16 -8.35 1.47
CA ALA A 12 -1.04 -8.01 0.60
C ALA A 12 -1.10 -8.80 -0.71
N ARG A 13 -1.32 -10.12 -0.65
CA ARG A 13 -1.47 -10.97 -1.84
C ARG A 13 -2.59 -10.47 -2.75
N LYS A 14 -3.75 -10.12 -2.18
CA LYS A 14 -4.91 -9.59 -2.92
C LYS A 14 -4.56 -8.26 -3.59
N LEU A 15 -3.94 -7.33 -2.87
CA LEU A 15 -3.51 -6.04 -3.41
C LEU A 15 -2.57 -6.18 -4.61
N VAL A 16 -1.51 -7.00 -4.49
CA VAL A 16 -0.56 -7.20 -5.61
C VAL A 16 -1.26 -7.90 -6.79
N LYS A 17 -2.14 -8.88 -6.53
CA LYS A 17 -2.91 -9.54 -7.60
C LYS A 17 -3.85 -8.58 -8.31
N GLN A 18 -4.56 -7.74 -7.57
CA GLN A 18 -5.46 -6.73 -8.14
C GLN A 18 -4.65 -5.79 -9.03
N GLN A 19 -3.54 -5.27 -8.51
CA GLN A 19 -2.68 -4.36 -9.28
C GLN A 19 -2.14 -4.99 -10.57
N LEU A 20 -1.84 -6.30 -10.54
CA LEU A 20 -1.45 -7.05 -11.72
C LEU A 20 -2.61 -7.22 -12.70
N ALA A 21 -3.80 -7.54 -12.22
CA ALA A 21 -4.99 -7.67 -13.05
C ALA A 21 -5.34 -6.34 -13.75
N ASP A 22 -5.32 -5.23 -12.99
CA ASP A 22 -5.58 -3.88 -13.52
C ASP A 22 -4.56 -3.51 -14.61
N ALA A 23 -3.28 -3.87 -14.42
CA ALA A 23 -2.23 -3.64 -15.42
C ALA A 23 -2.44 -4.46 -16.69
N ILE A 24 -2.94 -5.70 -16.56
CA ILE A 24 -3.26 -6.57 -17.70
C ILE A 24 -4.49 -6.03 -18.44
N GLU A 25 -5.53 -5.61 -17.72
CA GLU A 25 -6.73 -5.00 -18.31
C GLU A 25 -6.41 -3.70 -19.04
N ALA A 26 -5.53 -2.87 -18.48
CA ALA A 26 -5.00 -1.68 -19.12
C ALA A 26 -4.00 -1.97 -20.26
N ASN A 27 -3.74 -3.25 -20.56
CA ASN A 27 -2.81 -3.72 -21.59
C ASN A 27 -1.40 -3.12 -21.47
N LEU A 28 -0.91 -2.94 -20.23
CA LEU A 28 0.41 -2.38 -19.98
C LEU A 28 1.52 -3.34 -20.43
N PRO A 29 2.60 -2.84 -21.05
CA PRO A 29 3.78 -3.64 -21.35
C PRO A 29 4.33 -4.32 -20.10
N ALA A 30 4.81 -5.55 -20.26
CA ALA A 30 5.33 -6.35 -19.13
C ALA A 30 6.38 -5.64 -18.29
N LYS A 31 7.23 -4.82 -18.93
CA LYS A 31 8.24 -4.02 -18.26
C LYS A 31 7.61 -2.95 -17.36
N GLU A 32 6.55 -2.29 -17.82
CA GLU A 32 5.81 -1.28 -17.05
C GLU A 32 5.03 -1.93 -15.90
N THR A 33 4.38 -3.07 -16.15
CA THR A 33 3.73 -3.88 -15.11
C THR A 33 4.70 -4.28 -14.02
N GLN A 34 5.93 -4.68 -14.38
CA GLN A 34 6.98 -4.97 -13.40
C GLN A 34 7.43 -3.73 -12.60
N ILE A 35 7.50 -2.56 -13.23
CA ILE A 35 7.84 -1.30 -12.54
C ILE A 35 6.73 -0.93 -11.56
N LEU A 36 5.47 -1.08 -11.96
CA LEU A 36 4.30 -0.80 -11.15
C LEU A 36 4.25 -1.66 -9.88
N ILE A 37 4.36 -2.99 -10.00
CA ILE A 37 4.30 -3.86 -8.80
C ILE A 37 5.52 -3.67 -7.87
N LYS A 38 6.69 -3.27 -8.42
CA LYS A 38 7.89 -2.96 -7.63
C LYS A 38 7.76 -1.70 -6.79
N GLU A 39 6.72 -0.90 -7.00
CA GLU A 39 6.45 0.27 -6.16
C GLU A 39 6.29 -0.12 -4.67
N SER A 40 5.93 -1.37 -4.37
CA SER A 40 5.91 -1.93 -3.00
C SER A 40 7.24 -1.78 -2.24
N HIS A 41 8.39 -1.83 -2.94
CA HIS A 41 9.70 -1.60 -2.33
C HIS A 41 9.84 -0.16 -1.84
N LYS A 42 9.29 0.78 -2.60
CA LYS A 42 9.29 2.19 -2.25
C LYS A 42 8.27 2.49 -1.16
N MET A 43 7.11 1.82 -1.16
CA MET A 43 6.16 1.84 -0.04
C MET A 43 6.86 1.45 1.27
N ARG A 44 7.54 0.31 1.29
CA ARG A 44 8.33 -0.15 2.45
C ARG A 44 9.34 0.89 2.94
N GLN A 45 10.09 1.51 2.03
CA GLN A 45 11.04 2.57 2.40
C GLN A 45 10.35 3.81 2.97
N THR A 46 9.18 4.15 2.45
CA THR A 46 8.46 5.37 2.81
C THR A 46 7.85 5.29 4.21
N VAL A 47 7.57 4.09 4.72
CA VAL A 47 7.05 3.89 6.09
C VAL A 47 7.95 4.56 7.14
N ALA A 48 9.28 4.56 6.92
CA ALA A 48 10.23 5.19 7.83
C ALA A 48 10.06 6.72 7.97
N TYR A 49 9.41 7.37 7.01
CA TYR A 49 9.13 8.81 7.04
C TYR A 49 7.76 9.15 7.63
N GLY A 50 7.00 8.16 8.11
CA GLY A 50 5.73 8.37 8.81
C GLY A 50 4.49 8.30 7.92
N LEU A 51 3.33 8.37 8.57
CA LEU A 51 2.01 8.17 7.94
C LEU A 51 1.67 9.25 6.91
N GLU A 52 1.99 10.52 7.21
CA GLU A 52 1.73 11.63 6.28
C GLU A 52 2.51 11.47 4.98
N ARG A 53 3.81 11.18 5.08
CA ARG A 53 4.65 11.01 3.89
C ARG A 53 4.20 9.82 3.05
N PHE A 54 3.79 8.74 3.71
CA PHE A 54 3.25 7.56 3.04
C PHE A 54 1.94 7.88 2.31
N TRP A 55 0.98 8.50 3.01
CA TRP A 55 -0.31 8.86 2.43
C TRP A 55 -0.16 9.85 1.26
N GLY A 56 0.66 10.90 1.42
CA GLY A 56 0.83 11.95 0.42
C GLY A 56 1.54 11.50 -0.86
N GLU A 57 2.20 10.34 -0.85
CA GLU A 57 2.87 9.82 -2.05
C GLU A 57 1.90 9.49 -3.19
N GLN A 58 0.64 9.15 -2.86
CA GLN A 58 -0.41 8.96 -3.87
C GLN A 58 -0.71 10.25 -4.64
N LEU A 59 -0.75 11.39 -3.94
CA LEU A 59 -1.03 12.71 -4.54
C LEU A 59 0.13 13.13 -5.45
N ARG A 60 1.37 12.87 -5.00
CA ARG A 60 2.58 13.16 -5.80
C ARG A 60 2.60 12.40 -7.14
N LEU A 61 1.95 11.23 -7.19
CA LEU A 61 1.92 10.35 -8.35
C LEU A 61 0.66 10.55 -9.22
N GLU A 62 -0.39 11.17 -8.71
CA GLU A 62 -1.72 11.21 -9.34
C GLU A 62 -1.70 11.73 -10.78
N ASP A 63 -1.01 12.86 -11.01
CA ASP A 63 -0.95 13.50 -12.32
C ASP A 63 -0.02 12.81 -13.33
N LYS A 64 0.95 12.02 -12.85
CA LYS A 64 2.06 11.50 -13.68
C LYS A 64 1.98 10.00 -13.90
N GLU A 65 1.57 9.26 -12.88
CA GLU A 65 1.65 7.81 -12.81
C GLU A 65 0.41 7.29 -12.05
N SER A 66 -0.78 7.55 -12.60
CA SER A 66 -2.08 7.26 -11.96
C SER A 66 -2.23 5.82 -11.50
N ALA A 67 -1.71 4.84 -12.24
CA ALA A 67 -1.71 3.44 -11.83
C ALA A 67 -0.93 3.20 -10.52
N LYS A 68 0.22 3.87 -10.36
CA LYS A 68 0.97 3.81 -9.09
C LYS A 68 0.23 4.56 -7.99
N ALA A 69 -0.30 5.75 -8.27
CA ALA A 69 -1.09 6.51 -7.30
C ALA A 69 -2.23 5.67 -6.73
N ASN A 70 -2.95 4.94 -7.60
CA ASN A 70 -4.00 4.00 -7.19
C ASN A 70 -3.46 2.86 -6.33
N TYR A 71 -2.27 2.33 -6.61
CA TYR A 71 -1.67 1.30 -5.77
C TYR A 71 -1.38 1.80 -4.35
N TRP A 72 -0.82 3.02 -4.23
CA TRP A 72 -0.57 3.67 -2.94
C TRP A 72 -1.87 3.93 -2.18
N ARG A 73 -2.88 4.44 -2.87
CA ARG A 73 -4.22 4.69 -2.34
C ARG A 73 -4.90 3.41 -1.85
N ASN A 74 -4.89 2.35 -2.65
CA ASN A 74 -5.45 1.05 -2.28
C ASN A 74 -4.73 0.45 -1.08
N THR A 75 -3.40 0.58 -1.02
CA THR A 75 -2.61 0.15 0.14
C THR A 75 -2.97 0.93 1.40
N TRP A 76 -3.14 2.25 1.30
CA TRP A 76 -3.61 3.08 2.42
C TRP A 76 -5.01 2.69 2.88
N ASN A 77 -5.94 2.52 1.95
CA ASN A 77 -7.32 2.12 2.27
C ASN A 77 -7.36 0.76 2.98
N GLU A 78 -6.52 -0.18 2.55
CA GLU A 78 -6.37 -1.48 3.21
C GLU A 78 -5.81 -1.33 4.64
N LEU A 79 -4.81 -0.47 4.84
CA LEU A 79 -4.30 -0.14 6.18
C LEU A 79 -5.41 0.40 7.07
N VAL A 80 -6.23 1.34 6.57
CA VAL A 80 -7.35 1.89 7.35
C VAL A 80 -8.36 0.81 7.70
N ALA A 81 -8.67 -0.11 6.79
CA ALA A 81 -9.57 -1.22 7.05
C ALA A 81 -9.03 -2.18 8.13
N ILE A 82 -7.75 -2.54 8.04
CA ILE A 82 -7.07 -3.38 9.04
C ILE A 82 -7.11 -2.72 10.42
N LEU A 83 -6.74 -1.44 10.49
CA LEU A 83 -6.66 -0.73 11.77
C LEU A 83 -8.04 -0.56 12.41
N LYS A 84 -9.08 -0.39 11.59
CA LYS A 84 -10.46 -0.32 12.06
C LYS A 84 -10.92 -1.64 12.72
N GLU A 85 -10.44 -2.80 12.26
CA GLU A 85 -10.71 -4.10 12.92
C GLU A 85 -10.07 -4.16 14.31
N GLY A 86 -8.96 -3.45 14.52
CA GLY A 86 -8.32 -3.26 15.82
C GLY A 86 -8.75 -1.99 16.57
N GLU A 87 -9.89 -1.39 16.22
CA GLU A 87 -10.45 -0.17 16.83
C GLU A 87 -9.54 1.08 16.74
N VAL A 88 -8.50 1.05 15.91
CA VAL A 88 -7.63 2.19 15.60
C VAL A 88 -8.16 2.91 14.36
N ASN A 89 -8.71 4.11 14.57
CA ASN A 89 -9.25 4.91 13.47
C ASN A 89 -8.18 5.84 12.88
N LEU A 90 -7.84 5.62 11.60
CA LEU A 90 -7.07 6.58 10.83
C LEU A 90 -7.99 7.59 10.14
N PRO A 91 -7.56 8.86 10.00
CA PRO A 91 -8.32 9.87 9.29
C PRO A 91 -8.44 9.55 7.80
N GLN A 92 -9.52 10.03 7.18
CA GLN A 92 -9.74 9.97 5.74
C GLN A 92 -10.30 11.33 5.29
N HIS A 93 -9.41 12.22 4.87
CA HIS A 93 -9.79 13.51 4.29
C HIS A 93 -9.29 13.59 2.85
N GLN A 94 -10.09 14.21 1.97
CA GLN A 94 -9.68 14.54 0.60
C GLN A 94 -8.80 15.80 0.56
N ASP A 95 -9.04 16.72 1.49
CA ASP A 95 -8.25 17.93 1.65
C ASP A 95 -6.90 17.61 2.31
N VAL A 96 -5.82 18.12 1.72
CA VAL A 96 -4.44 17.81 2.10
C VAL A 96 -4.10 18.36 3.48
N ASP A 97 -4.49 19.60 3.74
CA ASP A 97 -4.19 20.27 5.02
C ASP A 97 -4.98 19.62 6.16
N ALA A 98 -6.26 19.33 5.94
CA ALA A 98 -7.10 18.61 6.90
C ALA A 98 -6.57 17.19 7.18
N MET A 99 -6.08 16.48 6.15
CA MET A 99 -5.50 15.16 6.33
C MET A 99 -4.20 15.22 7.15
N ALA A 100 -3.30 16.14 6.82
CA ALA A 100 -2.05 16.33 7.54
C ALA A 100 -2.33 16.63 9.02
N ASP A 101 -3.17 17.64 9.30
CA ASP A 101 -3.59 18.01 10.65
C ASP A 101 -4.16 16.83 11.43
N ALA A 102 -5.02 16.03 10.80
CA ALA A 102 -5.63 14.89 11.46
C ALA A 102 -4.62 13.77 11.77
N LEU A 103 -3.65 13.52 10.88
CA LEU A 103 -2.59 12.54 11.11
C LEU A 103 -1.69 12.91 12.29
N TRP A 104 -1.35 14.20 12.43
CA TRP A 104 -0.55 14.70 13.55
C TRP A 104 -1.29 14.68 14.90
N ARG A 105 -2.63 14.64 14.89
CA ARG A 105 -3.46 14.57 16.10
C ARG A 105 -3.69 13.14 16.62
N ILE A 106 -3.27 12.11 15.88
CA ILE A 106 -3.37 10.71 16.33
C ILE A 106 -2.53 10.53 17.60
N SER A 107 -3.02 9.76 18.57
CA SER A 107 -2.24 9.46 19.78
C SER A 107 -0.92 8.74 19.42
N PRO A 108 0.17 8.97 20.17
CA PRO A 108 1.45 8.31 19.90
C PRO A 108 1.35 6.77 19.85
N GLU A 109 0.50 6.18 20.69
CA GLU A 109 0.23 4.74 20.70
C GLU A 109 -0.40 4.26 19.38
N ASN A 110 -1.46 4.93 18.92
CA ASN A 110 -2.12 4.58 17.66
C ASN A 110 -1.22 4.83 16.44
N GLN A 111 -0.36 5.84 16.49
CA GLN A 111 0.67 6.06 15.45
C GLN A 111 1.65 4.89 15.40
N GLN A 112 2.13 4.40 16.55
CA GLN A 112 3.04 3.25 16.60
C GLN A 112 2.38 1.97 16.09
N ILE A 113 1.12 1.72 16.47
CA ILE A 113 0.34 0.58 15.98
C ILE A 113 0.18 0.66 14.45
N ALA A 114 -0.25 1.82 13.94
CA ALA A 114 -0.44 2.05 12.51
C ALA A 114 0.86 1.85 11.72
N LEU A 115 1.99 2.40 12.18
CA LEU A 115 3.29 2.23 11.54
C LEU A 115 3.78 0.77 11.61
N SER A 116 3.53 0.07 12.71
CA SER A 116 3.92 -1.34 12.87
C SER A 116 3.16 -2.25 11.92
N ILE A 117 1.85 -2.03 11.77
CA ILE A 117 1.00 -2.77 10.84
C ILE A 117 1.34 -2.41 9.39
N LEU A 118 1.54 -1.13 9.08
CA LEU A 118 1.93 -0.67 7.76
C LEU A 118 3.29 -1.24 7.33
N THR A 119 4.26 -1.32 8.24
CA THR A 119 5.57 -1.93 7.99
C THR A 119 5.40 -3.39 7.59
N GLN A 120 4.66 -4.17 8.39
CA GLN A 120 4.42 -5.59 8.12
C GLN A 120 3.62 -5.80 6.83
N LEU A 121 2.61 -4.97 6.56
CA LEU A 121 1.87 -5.00 5.30
C LEU A 121 2.79 -4.75 4.11
N CYS A 122 3.69 -3.75 4.18
CA CYS A 122 4.66 -3.46 3.12
C CYS A 122 5.67 -4.60 2.92
N ASP A 123 6.12 -5.25 4.00
CA ASP A 123 7.00 -6.42 3.92
C ASP A 123 6.30 -7.58 3.19
N SER A 124 5.03 -7.85 3.50
CA SER A 124 4.21 -8.83 2.78
C SER A 124 3.98 -8.44 1.31
N LEU A 125 3.73 -7.15 1.01
CA LEU A 125 3.58 -6.67 -0.37
C LEU A 125 4.86 -6.92 -1.19
N VAL A 126 6.03 -6.64 -0.61
CA VAL A 126 7.33 -6.91 -1.25
C VAL A 126 7.51 -8.39 -1.53
N TRP A 127 7.17 -9.26 -0.57
CA TRP A 127 7.26 -10.70 -0.74
C TRP A 127 6.40 -11.19 -1.92
N TRP A 128 5.13 -10.80 -1.98
CA TRP A 128 4.23 -11.17 -3.07
C TRP A 128 4.62 -10.55 -4.41
N THR A 129 5.15 -9.33 -4.40
CA THR A 129 5.71 -8.68 -5.60
C THR A 129 6.80 -9.52 -6.23
N GLN A 130 7.74 -10.06 -5.43
CA GLN A 130 8.80 -10.93 -5.97
C GLN A 130 8.24 -12.23 -6.55
N ARG A 131 7.23 -12.81 -5.90
CA ARG A 131 6.54 -14.02 -6.38
C ARG A 131 5.84 -13.82 -7.72
N TYR A 132 5.18 -12.68 -7.93
CA TYR A 132 4.42 -12.42 -9.17
C TYR A 132 5.24 -11.82 -10.30
N LYS A 133 6.40 -11.21 -10.00
CA LYS A 133 7.33 -10.74 -11.02
C LYS A 133 7.76 -11.86 -11.99
N SER A 134 7.96 -13.09 -11.50
CA SER A 134 8.31 -14.24 -12.35
C SER A 134 7.19 -14.61 -13.32
N LEU A 135 5.92 -14.50 -12.89
CA LEU A 135 4.75 -14.77 -13.72
C LEU A 135 4.63 -13.78 -14.88
N VAL A 136 4.84 -12.48 -14.61
CA VAL A 136 4.86 -11.44 -15.65
C VAL A 136 5.97 -11.71 -16.67
N THR A 137 7.12 -12.21 -16.24
CA THR A 137 8.25 -12.50 -17.14
C THR A 137 7.98 -13.72 -18.03
N ASN A 138 7.32 -14.76 -17.48
CA ASN A 138 7.05 -15.99 -18.21
C ASN A 138 5.93 -15.85 -19.24
N ASN A 139 4.94 -14.98 -19.00
CA ASN A 139 3.84 -14.75 -19.95
C ASN A 139 4.24 -13.93 -21.19
N ASN A 140 5.49 -13.45 -21.28
CA ASN A 140 6.03 -12.68 -22.42
C ASN A 140 7.13 -13.42 -23.19
N LYS A 141 7.32 -14.71 -22.92
CA LYS A 141 8.13 -15.62 -23.73
C LYS A 141 7.22 -16.47 -24.60
#